data_AF-A0A3N5NF61-F1
#
_entry.id   AF-A0A3N5NF61-F1
#
_cell.length_a   1.000
_cell.length_b   1.000
_cell.length_c   1.000
_cell.angle_alpha   90.00
_cell.angle_beta   90.00
_cell.angle_gamma   90.00
#
_symmetry.space_group_name_H-M   'P 1'
#
loop_
_entity.id
_entity.type
_entity.pdbx_description
1 polymer ?
#
loop_
_entity_poly.entity_id
_entity_poly.type
_entity_poly.pdbx_seq_one_letter_code
_entity_poly.pdbx_strand_id
1 'polypeptide(L)'
;MPSEAILAAALEYLARGWSVIPIQARGKRPIVAWKQFEERAASEAEVRAWFERRVDANVGVVTGALSRIVVLDVDVAHDGAQSLAHLTAERGALSPTVEAITGGGGRHLYFAYPHHPVQSRVGIARGIDVRADGG
;
A
#
# COMPACT_ATOMS: atom_id res chain seq x y z
N MET A 1 -2.17 21.87 9.81
CA MET A 1 -1.79 21.96 8.37
C MET A 1 -1.66 20.55 7.81
N PRO A 2 -2.02 20.28 6.55
CA PRO A 2 -2.02 18.92 5.98
C PRO A 2 -0.67 18.17 6.11
N SER A 3 0.45 18.90 6.11
CA SER A 3 1.81 18.35 6.21
C SER A 3 2.12 17.68 7.55
N GLU A 4 1.58 18.20 8.65
CA GLU A 4 1.88 17.69 10.00
C GLU A 4 1.18 16.36 10.27
N ALA A 5 -0.08 16.24 9.86
CA ALA A 5 -0.82 14.98 9.96
C ALA A 5 -0.23 13.88 9.08
N ILE A 6 0.24 14.23 7.88
CA ILE A 6 0.88 13.30 6.94
C ILE A 6 2.23 12.82 7.48
N LEU A 7 3.06 13.72 8.01
CA LEU A 7 4.31 13.35 8.67
C LEU A 7 4.05 12.44 9.87
N ALA A 8 3.07 12.77 10.72
CA ALA A 8 2.70 11.94 11.87
C ALA A 8 2.31 10.52 11.43
N ALA A 9 1.46 10.39 10.39
CA ALA A 9 1.08 9.10 9.85
C ALA A 9 2.28 8.33 9.27
N ALA A 10 3.19 8.99 8.54
CA ALA A 10 4.39 8.35 7.99
C ALA A 10 5.30 7.80 9.10
N LEU A 11 5.49 8.56 10.18
CA LEU A 11 6.28 8.14 11.34
C LEU A 11 5.59 6.99 12.10
N GLU A 12 4.26 7.02 12.21
CA GLU A 12 3.49 5.94 12.84
C GLU A 12 3.58 4.63 12.04
N TYR A 13 3.56 4.71 10.71
CA TYR A 13 3.76 3.56 9.84
C TYR A 13 5.18 2.99 9.97
N LEU A 14 6.21 3.84 9.98
CA LEU A 14 7.58 3.42 10.26
C LEU A 14 7.68 2.71 11.62
N ALA A 15 7.07 3.25 12.66
CA ALA A 15 7.09 2.67 14.01
C ALA A 15 6.40 1.28 14.06
N ARG A 16 5.46 1.02 13.15
CA ARG A 16 4.83 -0.30 12.94
C ARG A 16 5.69 -1.27 12.12
N GLY A 17 6.84 -0.82 11.63
CA GLY A 17 7.73 -1.59 10.77
C GLY A 17 7.37 -1.54 9.28
N TRP A 18 6.50 -0.60 8.86
CA TRP A 18 6.19 -0.42 7.44
C TRP A 18 7.17 0.56 6.78
N SER A 19 7.78 0.13 5.68
CA SER A 19 8.60 0.99 4.84
C SER A 19 7.71 1.99 4.10
N VAL A 20 8.02 3.29 4.24
CA VAL A 20 7.23 4.36 3.65
C VAL A 20 8.06 5.22 2.69
N ILE A 21 7.37 5.76 1.69
CA ILE A 21 7.94 6.68 0.71
C ILE A 21 6.96 7.81 0.39
N PRO A 22 7.43 9.01 0.03
CA PRO A 22 6.57 10.09 -0.40
C PRO A 22 6.07 9.83 -1.83
N ILE A 23 4.76 9.93 -2.02
CA ILE A 23 4.10 9.82 -3.33
C ILE A 23 3.41 11.13 -3.70
N GLN A 24 3.30 11.42 -5.00
CA GLN A 24 2.62 12.62 -5.50
C GLN A 24 1.19 12.70 -4.96
N ALA A 25 0.77 13.86 -4.44
CA ALA A 25 -0.64 14.07 -4.12
C ALA A 25 -1.50 13.86 -5.37
N ARG A 26 -2.64 13.20 -5.18
CA ARG A 26 -3.61 12.87 -6.25
C ARG A 26 -3.00 12.08 -7.42
N GLY A 27 -1.82 11.49 -7.22
CA GLY A 27 -1.15 10.61 -8.15
C GLY A 27 -0.81 9.28 -7.49
N LYS A 28 -0.14 8.42 -8.25
CA LYS A 28 0.35 7.10 -7.78
C LYS A 28 1.85 6.93 -8.03
N ARG A 29 2.61 8.03 -8.08
CA ARG A 29 4.03 8.02 -8.43
C ARG A 29 4.88 8.45 -7.25
N PRO A 30 5.95 7.71 -6.90
CA PRO A 30 6.94 8.14 -5.92
C PRO A 30 7.62 9.44 -6.35
N ILE A 31 7.88 10.32 -5.38
CA ILE A 31 8.59 11.59 -5.61
C ILE A 31 10.11 11.45 -5.37
N VAL A 32 10.57 10.25 -5.02
CA VAL A 32 11.98 9.90 -4.79
C VAL A 32 12.34 8.67 -5.63
N ALA A 33 13.63 8.50 -5.90
CA ALA A 33 14.13 7.25 -6.49
C ALA A 33 13.90 6.11 -5.50
N TRP A 34 12.83 5.35 -5.73
CA TRP A 34 12.24 4.51 -4.70
C TRP A 34 12.73 3.06 -4.71
N LYS A 35 13.33 2.58 -5.80
CA LYS A 35 13.76 1.17 -5.94
C LYS A 35 14.64 0.68 -4.80
N GLN A 36 15.54 1.52 -4.29
CA GLN A 36 16.35 1.17 -3.12
C GLN A 36 15.51 0.85 -1.88
N PHE A 37 14.30 1.42 -1.76
CA PHE A 37 13.39 1.20 -0.65
C PHE A 37 12.54 -0.07 -0.81
N GLU A 38 12.74 -0.84 -1.88
CA GLU A 38 12.27 -2.24 -1.98
C GLU A 38 13.16 -3.16 -1.14
N GLU A 39 14.44 -2.81 -0.96
CA GLU A 39 15.42 -3.64 -0.25
C GLU A 39 15.70 -3.17 1.19
N ARG A 40 15.46 -1.89 1.49
CA ARG A 40 15.63 -1.31 2.83
C ARG A 40 14.49 -0.38 3.21
N ALA A 41 14.15 -0.29 4.48
CA ALA A 41 13.26 0.76 4.96
C ALA A 41 13.94 2.14 4.91
N ALA A 42 13.15 3.19 4.68
CA ALA A 42 13.60 4.56 4.89
C ALA A 42 13.88 4.80 6.39
N SER A 43 14.93 5.56 6.69
CA SER A 43 15.19 6.02 8.05
C SER A 43 14.20 7.11 8.47
N GLU A 44 14.00 7.29 9.77
CA GLU A 44 13.18 8.39 10.31
C GLU A 44 13.66 9.77 9.80
N ALA A 45 14.98 9.96 9.72
CA ALA A 45 15.56 11.20 9.22
C ALA A 45 15.23 11.45 7.74
N GLU A 46 15.26 10.41 6.90
CA GLU A 46 14.82 10.51 5.49
C GLU A 46 13.34 10.88 5.42
N VAL A 47 12.48 10.22 6.21
CA VAL A 47 11.03 10.49 6.22
C VAL A 47 10.72 11.91 6.67
N ARG A 48 11.33 12.38 7.76
CA ARG A 48 11.19 13.78 8.21
C ARG A 48 11.61 14.75 7.12
N ALA A 49 12.79 14.54 6.53
CA ALA A 49 13.31 15.40 5.46
C ALA A 49 12.36 15.48 4.25
N TRP A 50 11.65 14.39 3.92
CA TRP A 50 10.69 14.38 2.82
C TRP A 50 9.41 15.16 3.14
N PHE A 51 8.79 14.91 4.28
CA PHE A 51 7.45 15.45 4.58
C PHE A 51 7.47 16.83 5.26
N GLU A 52 8.56 17.22 5.92
CA GLU A 52 8.72 18.61 6.42
C GLU A 52 8.89 19.62 5.29
N ARG A 53 9.54 19.22 4.19
CA ARG A 53 9.81 20.09 3.03
C ARG A 53 8.71 20.08 1.98
N ARG A 54 7.83 19.06 1.98
CA ARG A 54 6.83 18.84 0.92
C ARG A 54 5.43 18.73 1.49
N VAL A 55 4.76 19.87 1.51
CA VAL A 55 3.41 20.02 2.08
C VAL A 55 2.30 19.33 1.28
N ASP A 56 2.60 18.86 0.08
CA ASP A 56 1.66 18.27 -0.88
C ASP A 56 2.01 16.81 -1.24
N ALA A 57 2.82 16.12 -0.44
CA ALA A 57 3.06 14.68 -0.62
C ALA A 57 2.03 13.84 0.15
N ASN A 58 1.69 12.68 -0.40
CA ASN A 58 0.98 11.61 0.31
C ASN A 58 2.00 10.54 0.77
N VAL A 59 1.57 9.64 1.67
CA VAL A 59 2.38 8.50 2.10
C VAL A 59 2.06 7.27 1.25
N GLY A 60 3.08 6.68 0.64
CA GLY A 60 3.04 5.34 0.08
C GLY A 60 3.70 4.36 1.05
N VAL A 61 3.17 3.14 1.12
CA VAL A 61 3.80 2.02 1.84
C VAL A 61 4.36 1.06 0.82
N VAL A 62 5.64 0.73 0.91
CA VAL A 62 6.26 -0.32 0.10
C VAL A 62 5.80 -1.66 0.66
N THR A 63 5.07 -2.45 -0.12
CA THR A 63 4.50 -3.73 0.33
C THR A 63 5.51 -4.87 0.24
N GLY A 64 5.10 -6.08 0.60
CA GLY A 64 5.94 -7.27 0.51
C GLY A 64 6.66 -7.62 1.81
N ALA A 65 7.73 -8.40 1.69
CA ALA A 65 8.49 -8.93 2.83
C ALA A 65 9.04 -7.82 3.73
N LEU A 66 9.47 -6.70 3.14
CA LEU A 66 10.06 -5.57 3.87
C LEU A 66 9.10 -4.97 4.90
N SER A 67 7.85 -4.72 4.52
CA SER A 67 6.81 -4.20 5.42
C SER A 67 5.96 -5.30 6.05
N ARG A 68 6.22 -6.56 5.71
CA ARG A 68 5.50 -7.75 6.17
C ARG A 68 3.99 -7.68 5.90
N ILE A 69 3.60 -7.08 4.77
CA ILE A 69 2.20 -6.98 4.33
C ILE A 69 2.01 -7.37 2.87
N VAL A 70 0.84 -7.93 2.56
CA VAL A 70 0.30 -8.11 1.20
C VAL A 70 -1.02 -7.37 1.14
N VAL A 71 -1.28 -6.65 0.05
CA VAL A 71 -2.53 -5.90 -0.13
C VAL A 71 -3.29 -6.45 -1.33
N LEU A 72 -4.55 -6.78 -1.13
CA LEU A 72 -5.50 -7.01 -2.21
C LEU A 72 -6.15 -5.67 -2.56
N ASP A 73 -5.84 -5.14 -3.74
CA ASP A 73 -6.36 -3.87 -4.25
C ASP A 73 -7.57 -4.14 -5.15
N VAL A 74 -8.74 -3.71 -4.69
CA VAL A 74 -10.04 -3.96 -5.29
C VAL A 74 -10.56 -2.67 -5.89
N ASP A 75 -10.56 -2.61 -7.21
CA ASP A 75 -11.00 -1.44 -7.97
C ASP A 75 -12.46 -1.59 -8.41
N VAL A 76 -13.35 -0.82 -7.79
CA VAL A 76 -14.78 -0.82 -8.09
C VAL A 76 -15.08 -0.26 -9.49
N ALA A 77 -14.23 0.61 -10.05
CA ALA A 77 -14.42 1.13 -11.40
C ALA A 77 -14.19 0.05 -12.48
N HIS A 78 -13.55 -1.06 -12.09
CA HIS A 78 -13.23 -2.17 -12.98
C HIS A 78 -13.85 -3.49 -12.50
N ASP A 79 -15.05 -3.42 -11.91
CA ASP A 79 -15.83 -4.59 -11.45
C ASP A 79 -15.15 -5.44 -10.36
N GLY A 80 -14.17 -4.88 -9.64
CA GLY A 80 -13.40 -5.58 -8.62
C GLY A 80 -14.26 -6.16 -7.48
N ALA A 81 -15.33 -5.47 -7.09
CA ALA A 81 -16.24 -5.97 -6.06
C ALA A 81 -16.97 -7.26 -6.48
N GLN A 82 -17.39 -7.33 -7.75
CA GLN A 82 -18.07 -8.51 -8.30
C GLN A 82 -17.08 -9.67 -8.47
N SER A 83 -15.89 -9.38 -9.01
CA SER A 83 -14.80 -10.36 -9.11
C SER A 83 -14.44 -10.93 -7.74
N LEU A 84 -14.41 -10.11 -6.69
CA LEU A 84 -14.08 -10.56 -5.35
C LEU A 84 -15.18 -11.45 -4.76
N ALA A 85 -16.45 -11.07 -4.96
CA ALA A 85 -17.58 -11.89 -4.56
C ALA A 85 -17.55 -13.27 -5.25
N HIS A 86 -17.25 -13.30 -6.54
CA HIS A 86 -17.11 -14.56 -7.29
C HIS A 86 -15.96 -15.42 -6.77
N LEU A 87 -14.76 -14.84 -6.61
CA LEU A 87 -13.59 -15.56 -6.08
C LEU A 87 -13.84 -16.12 -4.67
N THR A 88 -14.50 -15.35 -3.81
CA THR A 88 -14.80 -15.80 -2.43
C THR A 88 -15.89 -16.86 -2.39
N ALA A 89 -16.85 -16.84 -3.31
CA ALA A 89 -17.83 -17.92 -3.47
C ALA A 89 -17.17 -19.22 -3.94
N GLU A 90 -16.19 -19.13 -4.85
CA GLU A 90 -15.48 -20.30 -5.38
C GLU A 90 -14.41 -20.87 -4.44
N ARG A 91 -13.66 -20.00 -3.74
CA ARG A 91 -12.45 -20.37 -2.99
C ARG A 91 -12.59 -20.26 -1.49
N GLY A 92 -13.73 -19.76 -1.01
CA GLY A 92 -13.99 -19.48 0.39
C GLY A 92 -13.78 -18.02 0.77
N ALA A 93 -14.36 -17.64 1.91
CA ALA A 93 -14.25 -16.29 2.43
C ALA A 93 -12.81 -15.93 2.78
N LEU A 94 -12.47 -14.64 2.60
CA LEU A 94 -11.21 -14.10 3.10
C LEU A 94 -11.25 -14.05 4.64
N SER A 95 -10.08 -14.28 5.26
CA SER A 95 -9.91 -14.00 6.69
C SER A 95 -10.22 -12.53 6.98
N PRO A 96 -10.93 -12.21 8.08
CA PRO A 96 -11.16 -10.84 8.49
C PRO A 96 -9.86 -10.05 8.61
N THR A 97 -9.85 -8.81 8.13
CA THR A 97 -8.65 -7.97 8.18
C THR A 97 -8.97 -6.48 8.12
N VAL A 98 -7.94 -5.63 8.25
CA VAL A 98 -8.05 -4.18 8.11
C VAL A 98 -8.24 -3.81 6.64
N GLU A 99 -9.18 -2.89 6.41
CA GLU A 99 -9.52 -2.37 5.10
C GLU A 99 -9.38 -0.84 5.07
N ALA A 100 -8.92 -0.29 3.94
CA ALA A 100 -8.93 1.13 3.67
C ALA A 100 -9.71 1.44 2.39
N ILE A 101 -10.58 2.46 2.44
CA ILE A 101 -11.30 2.96 1.27
C ILE A 101 -10.33 3.81 0.43
N THR A 102 -10.26 3.54 -0.87
CA THR A 102 -9.38 4.30 -1.78
C THR A 102 -10.08 5.58 -2.24
N GLY A 103 -9.30 6.55 -2.74
CA GLY A 103 -9.86 7.80 -3.27
C GLY A 103 -10.83 7.62 -4.46
N GLY A 104 -10.81 6.46 -5.12
CA GLY A 104 -11.75 6.09 -6.19
C GLY A 104 -12.98 5.32 -5.72
N GLY A 105 -13.16 5.11 -4.41
CA GLY A 105 -14.25 4.30 -3.86
C GLY A 105 -13.98 2.79 -3.86
N GLY A 106 -12.78 2.37 -4.28
CA GLY A 106 -12.30 1.01 -4.16
C GLY A 106 -11.83 0.68 -2.74
N ARG A 107 -11.17 -0.47 -2.58
CA ARG A 107 -10.79 -1.00 -1.26
C ARG A 107 -9.40 -1.61 -1.31
N HIS A 108 -8.58 -1.35 -0.30
CA HIS A 108 -7.36 -2.08 -0.03
C HIS A 108 -7.56 -2.98 1.19
N LEU A 109 -7.39 -4.29 1.04
CA LEU A 109 -7.46 -5.25 2.13
C LEU A 109 -6.04 -5.69 2.47
N TYR A 110 -5.63 -5.48 3.72
CA TYR A 110 -4.25 -5.69 4.16
C TYR A 110 -4.10 -7.05 4.83
N PHE A 111 -3.15 -7.87 4.44
CA PHE A 111 -2.89 -9.18 5.05
C PHE A 111 -1.44 -9.24 5.54
N ALA A 112 -1.19 -10.07 6.55
CA ALA A 112 0.18 -10.38 6.94
C ALA A 112 0.89 -11.09 5.79
N TYR A 113 2.14 -10.70 5.53
CA TYR A 113 2.97 -11.36 4.54
C TYR A 113 3.26 -12.82 4.97
N PRO A 114 3.09 -13.81 4.08
CA PRO A 114 3.22 -15.21 4.44
C PRO A 114 4.70 -15.64 4.57
N HIS A 115 4.93 -16.88 5.01
CA HIS A 115 6.29 -17.45 5.14
C HIS A 115 6.95 -17.85 3.81
N HIS A 116 6.41 -17.42 2.67
CA HIS A 116 6.94 -17.68 1.34
C HIS A 116 6.85 -16.41 0.46
N PRO A 117 7.69 -16.27 -0.57
CA PRO A 117 7.69 -15.07 -1.41
C PRO A 117 6.35 -14.84 -2.13
N VAL A 118 5.88 -13.59 -2.14
CA VAL A 118 4.69 -13.16 -2.88
C VAL A 118 5.04 -11.94 -3.70
N GLN A 119 5.00 -12.09 -5.03
CA GLN A 119 5.25 -11.00 -5.96
C GLN A 119 3.97 -10.21 -6.23
N SER A 120 4.11 -8.91 -6.43
CA SER A 120 3.02 -8.08 -6.93
C SER A 120 2.50 -8.58 -8.27
N ARG A 121 1.18 -8.58 -8.45
CA ARG A 121 0.52 -9.03 -9.68
C ARG A 121 -0.64 -8.12 -10.00
N VAL A 122 -0.70 -7.65 -11.25
CA VAL A 122 -1.81 -6.86 -11.76
C VAL A 122 -2.79 -7.81 -12.46
N GLY A 123 -4.09 -7.62 -12.24
CA GLY A 123 -5.15 -8.33 -12.94
C GLY A 123 -5.23 -9.81 -12.62
N ILE A 124 -5.10 -10.21 -11.35
CA ILE A 124 -5.35 -11.60 -10.94
C ILE A 124 -6.82 -12.01 -11.16
N ALA A 125 -7.69 -11.01 -11.18
CA ALA A 125 -9.02 -11.04 -11.75
C ALA A 125 -9.35 -9.60 -12.22
N ARG A 126 -10.47 -9.42 -12.92
CA ARG A 126 -10.87 -8.10 -13.39
C ARG A 126 -11.09 -7.15 -12.20
N GLY A 127 -10.37 -6.03 -12.17
CA GLY A 127 -10.41 -5.06 -11.07
C GLY A 127 -9.80 -5.54 -9.76
N ILE A 128 -8.94 -6.58 -9.80
CA ILE A 128 -8.24 -7.08 -8.61
C ILE A 128 -6.74 -7.21 -8.89
N ASP A 129 -5.97 -6.46 -8.11
CA ASP A 129 -4.51 -6.50 -8.08
C ASP A 129 -4.01 -7.03 -6.73
N VAL A 130 -2.80 -7.57 -6.72
CA VAL A 130 -2.02 -7.92 -5.52
C VAL A 130 -0.81 -7.00 -5.45
N ARG A 131 -0.65 -6.28 -4.34
CA ARG A 131 0.56 -5.53 -4.00
C ARG A 131 1.32 -6.30 -2.91
N ALA A 132 2.54 -6.68 -3.22
CA ALA A 132 3.44 -7.43 -2.34
C ALA A 132 4.88 -7.04 -2.70
N ASP A 133 5.79 -8.00 -2.89
CA ASP A 133 7.17 -7.64 -3.28
C ASP A 133 7.17 -6.84 -4.59
N GLY A 134 7.99 -5.78 -4.63
CA GLY A 134 8.07 -4.83 -5.75
C GLY A 134 6.83 -3.94 -5.95
N GLY A 135 5.93 -3.87 -4.96
CA GLY A 135 4.63 -3.18 -5.04
C GLY A 135 4.44 -2.04 -4.06
#